data_AF-K1TKL9-F1
#
_entry.id   AF-K1TKL9-F1
#
_cell.length_a   1.000
_cell.length_b   1.000
_cell.length_c   1.000
_cell.angle_alpha   90.00
_cell.angle_beta   90.00
_cell.angle_gamma   90.00
#
_symmetry.space_group_name_H-M   'P 1'
#
loop_
_entity.id
_entity.type
_entity.pdbx_description
1 polymer ?
#
loop_
_entity_poly.entity_id
_entity_poly.type
_entity_poly.pdbx_seq_one_letter_code
_entity_poly.pdbx_strand_id
1 'polypeptide(L)'
;MTATKKTAAALYIIEHFDNALTTILICNNVVNLSCSSIATVLCMNLFGDAGSAIATGATTFLVLTFGEIVPKCLAKEHCDAFSLKTAGLLRVLMTLLTPLVWIFTRFKMIALKIAGSSGDAPSVTENELKYIVESIEEEGVLEESESEMVRSALDFDETTAEEI
;
A
#
# COMPACT_ATOMS: atom_id res chain seq x y z
N MET A 1 13.21 -6.76 -26.49
CA MET A 1 12.60 -5.43 -26.66
C MET A 1 11.30 -5.21 -25.85
N THR A 2 10.83 -6.19 -25.06
CA THR A 2 9.60 -6.13 -24.25
C THR A 2 9.78 -5.56 -22.84
N ALA A 3 11.02 -5.39 -22.37
CA ALA A 3 11.33 -4.88 -21.03
C ALA A 3 10.98 -3.39 -20.87
N THR A 4 11.18 -2.55 -21.90
CA THR A 4 11.09 -1.08 -21.78
C THR A 4 9.72 -0.53 -21.38
N LYS A 5 8.60 -1.09 -21.88
CA LYS A 5 7.26 -0.55 -21.57
C LYS A 5 6.79 -0.85 -20.15
N LYS A 6 7.12 -2.04 -19.62
CA LYS A 6 6.75 -2.44 -18.24
C LYS A 6 7.58 -1.67 -17.22
N THR A 7 8.87 -1.52 -17.48
CA THR A 7 9.77 -0.72 -16.64
C THR A 7 9.37 0.76 -16.63
N ALA A 8 8.99 1.33 -17.77
CA ALA A 8 8.49 2.72 -17.82
C ALA A 8 7.16 2.92 -17.07
N ALA A 9 6.28 1.93 -17.07
CA ALA A 9 5.04 1.99 -16.28
C ALA A 9 5.32 1.88 -14.78
N ALA A 10 6.23 0.99 -14.38
CA ALA A 10 6.65 0.87 -12.99
C ALA A 10 7.31 2.15 -12.47
N LEU A 11 8.19 2.77 -13.28
CA LEU A 11 8.83 4.05 -12.94
C LEU A 11 7.78 5.16 -12.73
N TYR A 12 6.81 5.29 -13.64
CA TYR A 12 5.72 6.26 -13.49
C TYR A 12 4.90 6.06 -12.21
N ILE A 13 4.67 4.80 -11.81
CA ILE A 13 3.96 4.48 -10.57
C ILE A 13 4.77 4.91 -9.35
N ILE A 14 6.09 4.73 -9.35
CA ILE A 14 6.98 5.15 -8.26
C ILE A 14 7.01 6.67 -8.14
N GLU A 15 7.14 7.39 -9.26
CA GLU A 15 7.10 8.87 -9.29
C GLU A 15 5.75 9.43 -8.79
N HIS A 16 4.67 8.67 -8.92
CA HIS A 16 3.32 9.05 -8.51
C HIS A 16 2.73 8.08 -7.48
N PHE A 17 3.53 7.68 -6.50
CA PHE A 17 3.18 6.64 -5.53
C PHE A 17 1.88 6.95 -4.77
N ASP A 18 1.67 8.18 -4.32
CA ASP A 18 0.45 8.63 -3.64
C ASP A 18 -0.82 8.40 -4.48
N ASN A 19 -0.75 8.73 -5.78
CA ASN A 19 -1.86 8.55 -6.71
C ASN A 19 -2.10 7.07 -6.99
N ALA A 20 -1.02 6.28 -7.09
CA ALA A 20 -1.11 4.84 -7.26
C ALA A 20 -1.76 4.17 -6.06
N LEU A 21 -1.33 4.52 -4.84
CA LEU A 21 -1.88 4.03 -3.57
C LEU A 21 -3.37 4.38 -3.47
N THR A 22 -3.73 5.65 -3.74
CA THR A 22 -5.12 6.10 -3.76
C THR A 22 -5.96 5.32 -4.77
N THR A 23 -5.43 5.09 -5.97
CA THR A 23 -6.11 4.31 -7.02
C THR A 23 -6.34 2.86 -6.59
N ILE A 24 -5.32 2.21 -6.03
CA ILE A 24 -5.41 0.83 -5.54
C ILE A 24 -6.49 0.72 -4.45
N LEU A 25 -6.47 1.64 -3.48
CA LEU A 25 -7.45 1.68 -2.39
C LEU A 25 -8.88 1.83 -2.92
N ILE A 26 -9.11 2.76 -3.85
CA ILE A 26 -10.43 2.97 -4.45
C ILE A 26 -10.89 1.70 -5.16
N CYS A 27 -10.06 1.13 -6.04
CA CYS A 27 -10.40 -0.08 -6.79
C CYS A 27 -10.73 -1.25 -5.86
N ASN A 28 -9.88 -1.50 -4.85
CA ASN A 28 -10.07 -2.57 -3.89
C ASN A 28 -11.39 -2.39 -3.11
N ASN A 29 -11.64 -1.18 -2.61
CA ASN A 29 -12.84 -0.89 -1.84
C ASN A 29 -14.10 -1.01 -2.69
N VAL A 30 -14.10 -0.52 -3.93
CA VAL A 30 -15.25 -0.66 -4.84
C VAL A 30 -15.56 -2.13 -5.08
N VAL A 31 -14.55 -2.96 -5.37
CA VAL A 31 -14.74 -4.40 -5.58
C VAL A 31 -15.25 -5.07 -4.31
N ASN A 32 -14.62 -4.83 -3.15
CA ASN A 32 -15.00 -5.46 -1.89
C ASN A 32 -16.40 -5.06 -1.42
N LEU A 33 -16.77 -3.78 -1.53
CA LEU A 33 -18.12 -3.30 -1.21
C LEU A 33 -19.15 -3.84 -2.18
N SER A 34 -18.84 -3.92 -3.48
CA SER A 34 -19.75 -4.45 -4.49
C SER A 34 -19.99 -5.94 -4.27
N CYS A 35 -18.92 -6.73 -4.10
CA CYS A 35 -19.00 -8.15 -3.76
C CYS A 35 -19.80 -8.36 -2.47
N SER A 36 -19.53 -7.55 -1.44
CA SER A 36 -20.24 -7.69 -0.16
C SER A 36 -21.72 -7.34 -0.27
N SER A 37 -22.05 -6.28 -1.01
CA SER A 37 -23.43 -5.86 -1.25
C SER A 37 -24.20 -6.92 -2.05
N ILE A 38 -23.61 -7.44 -3.13
CA ILE A 38 -24.20 -8.49 -3.95
C ILE A 38 -24.39 -9.78 -3.14
N ALA A 39 -23.39 -10.19 -2.37
CA ALA A 39 -23.47 -11.36 -1.49
C ALA A 39 -24.58 -11.20 -0.44
N THR A 40 -24.70 -10.01 0.15
CA THR A 40 -25.76 -9.71 1.10
C THR A 40 -27.15 -9.84 0.47
N VAL A 41 -27.34 -9.23 -0.71
CA VAL A 41 -28.62 -9.33 -1.44
C VAL A 41 -28.93 -10.78 -1.81
N LEU A 42 -27.95 -11.56 -2.28
CA LEU A 42 -28.13 -12.98 -2.59
C LEU A 42 -28.54 -13.81 -1.37
N CYS A 43 -27.84 -13.64 -0.25
CA CYS A 43 -28.14 -14.36 0.98
C CYS A 43 -29.51 -14.00 1.56
N MET A 44 -29.91 -12.72 1.50
CA MET A 44 -31.26 -12.31 1.92
C MET A 44 -32.35 -12.96 1.06
N ASN A 45 -32.13 -13.07 -0.26
CA ASN A 45 -33.07 -13.73 -1.16
C ASN A 45 -33.15 -15.26 -0.95
N LEU A 46 -32.03 -15.91 -0.54
CA LEU A 46 -31.98 -17.36 -0.35
C LEU A 46 -32.43 -17.82 1.05
N PHE A 47 -32.12 -17.03 2.08
CA PHE A 47 -32.27 -17.43 3.49
C PHE A 47 -33.26 -16.57 4.29
N GLY A 48 -33.92 -15.59 3.67
CA GLY A 48 -34.96 -14.77 4.30
C GLY A 48 -34.44 -13.94 5.48
N ASP A 49 -35.22 -13.87 6.56
CA ASP A 49 -34.91 -13.02 7.73
C ASP A 49 -33.60 -13.40 8.45
N ALA A 50 -33.21 -14.69 8.43
CA ALA A 50 -31.91 -15.13 8.96
C ALA A 50 -30.74 -14.85 8.00
N GLY A 51 -31.05 -14.54 6.74
CA GLY A 51 -30.07 -14.33 5.68
C GLY A 51 -29.16 -13.14 5.91
N SER A 52 -29.61 -12.08 6.60
CA SER A 52 -28.79 -10.89 6.89
C SER A 52 -27.63 -11.19 7.84
N ALA A 53 -27.88 -11.93 8.93
CA ALA A 53 -26.85 -12.30 9.90
C ALA A 53 -25.83 -13.29 9.31
N ILE A 54 -26.32 -14.29 8.58
CA ILE A 54 -25.48 -15.27 7.87
C ILE A 54 -24.65 -14.58 6.79
N ALA A 55 -25.26 -13.68 6.02
CA ALA A 55 -24.56 -12.91 4.99
C ALA A 55 -23.43 -12.09 5.59
N THR A 56 -23.70 -11.37 6.69
CA THR A 56 -22.70 -10.50 7.32
C THR A 56 -21.48 -11.31 7.77
N GLY A 57 -21.68 -12.42 8.48
CA GLY A 57 -20.57 -13.27 8.92
C GLY A 57 -19.82 -13.94 7.77
N ALA A 58 -20.55 -14.60 6.86
CA ALA A 58 -19.96 -15.34 5.74
C ALA A 58 -19.25 -14.43 4.74
N THR A 59 -19.87 -13.30 4.39
CA THR A 59 -19.30 -12.33 3.44
C THR A 59 -18.07 -11.66 4.03
N THR A 60 -18.10 -11.27 5.30
CA THR A 60 -16.93 -10.70 5.96
C THR A 60 -15.77 -11.68 5.92
N PHE A 61 -15.98 -12.94 6.32
CA PHE A 61 -14.93 -13.95 6.27
C PHE A 61 -14.42 -14.18 4.84
N LEU A 62 -15.31 -14.41 3.87
CA LEU A 62 -14.91 -14.74 2.51
C LEU A 62 -14.24 -13.59 1.77
N VAL A 63 -14.82 -12.39 1.81
CA VAL A 63 -14.27 -11.21 1.11
C VAL A 63 -12.98 -10.76 1.77
N LEU A 64 -12.90 -10.76 3.10
CA LEU A 64 -11.69 -10.34 3.81
C LEU A 64 -10.56 -11.34 3.62
N THR A 65 -10.82 -12.65 3.70
CA THR A 65 -9.77 -13.66 3.49
C THR A 65 -9.36 -13.74 2.02
N PHE A 66 -10.29 -13.98 1.10
CA PHE A 66 -9.96 -14.27 -0.30
C PHE A 66 -9.90 -13.03 -1.20
N GLY A 67 -10.62 -11.97 -0.87
CA GLY A 67 -10.62 -10.72 -1.63
C GLY A 67 -9.54 -9.74 -1.19
N GLU A 68 -9.11 -9.81 0.08
CA GLU A 68 -8.21 -8.81 0.65
C GLU A 68 -6.90 -9.39 1.18
N ILE A 69 -6.93 -10.22 2.23
CA ILE A 69 -5.72 -10.69 2.93
C ILE A 69 -4.86 -11.58 2.02
N VAL A 70 -5.44 -12.66 1.49
CA VAL A 70 -4.68 -13.64 0.70
C VAL A 70 -4.05 -12.99 -0.55
N PRO A 71 -4.77 -12.20 -1.37
CA PRO A 71 -4.17 -11.53 -2.51
C PRO A 71 -3.05 -10.57 -2.14
N LYS A 72 -3.20 -9.83 -1.02
CA LYS A 72 -2.16 -8.91 -0.53
C LYS A 72 -0.91 -9.65 -0.07
N CYS A 73 -1.07 -10.74 0.68
CA CYS A 73 0.06 -11.57 1.11
C CYS A 73 0.82 -12.16 -0.09
N LEU A 74 0.09 -12.71 -1.08
CA LEU A 74 0.72 -13.26 -2.28
C LEU A 74 1.44 -12.19 -3.11
N ALA A 75 0.85 -10.99 -3.20
CA ALA A 75 1.48 -9.86 -3.88
C ALA A 75 2.74 -9.40 -3.17
N LYS A 76 2.77 -9.43 -1.83
CA LYS A 76 3.95 -9.08 -1.01
C LYS A 76 5.07 -10.10 -1.17
N GLU A 77 4.74 -11.39 -1.15
CA GLU A 77 5.74 -12.46 -1.29
C GLU A 77 6.38 -12.49 -2.68
N HIS A 78 5.62 -12.08 -3.72
CA HIS A 78 6.08 -12.07 -5.11
C HIS A 78 6.15 -10.65 -5.71
N CYS A 79 6.63 -9.68 -4.94
CA CYS A 79 6.66 -8.25 -5.30
C CYS A 79 7.25 -7.98 -6.70
N ASP A 80 8.38 -8.58 -7.05
CA ASP A 80 9.09 -8.28 -8.31
C ASP A 80 8.31 -8.72 -9.56
N ALA A 81 7.81 -9.95 -9.55
CA ALA A 81 7.03 -10.47 -10.65
C ALA A 81 5.65 -9.82 -10.73
N PHE A 82 5.04 -9.53 -9.58
CA PHE A 82 3.71 -8.95 -9.49
C PHE A 82 3.70 -7.48 -9.90
N SER A 83 4.68 -6.69 -9.45
CA SER A 83 4.82 -5.27 -9.81
C SER A 83 4.97 -5.07 -11.32
N LEU A 84 5.86 -5.82 -11.99
CA LEU A 84 6.07 -5.70 -13.43
C LEU A 84 4.87 -6.18 -14.27
N LYS A 85 4.11 -7.17 -13.78
CA LYS A 85 2.90 -7.66 -14.47
C LYS A 85 1.73 -6.69 -14.32
N THR A 86 1.55 -6.12 -13.14
CA THR A 86 0.41 -5.25 -12.81
C THR A 86 0.63 -3.79 -13.13
N ALA A 87 1.88 -3.32 -13.26
CA ALA A 87 2.22 -1.92 -13.54
C ALA A 87 1.48 -1.35 -14.76
N GLY A 88 1.36 -2.14 -15.84
CA GLY A 88 0.62 -1.70 -17.03
C GLY A 88 -0.87 -1.48 -16.75
N LEU A 89 -1.51 -2.41 -16.04
CA LEU A 89 -2.92 -2.32 -15.67
C LEU A 89 -3.16 -1.17 -14.69
N LEU A 90 -2.31 -1.03 -13.68
CA LEU A 90 -2.42 0.03 -12.69
C LEU A 90 -2.27 1.41 -13.34
N ARG A 91 -1.35 1.58 -14.30
CA ARG A 91 -1.23 2.84 -15.05
C ARG A 91 -2.50 3.21 -15.82
N VAL A 92 -3.17 2.23 -16.42
CA VAL A 92 -4.46 2.45 -17.11
C VAL A 92 -5.53 2.86 -16.10
N LEU A 93 -5.63 2.15 -14.96
CA LEU A 93 -6.57 2.48 -13.89
C LEU A 93 -6.33 3.87 -13.32
N MET A 94 -5.07 4.25 -13.07
CA MET A 94 -4.70 5.60 -12.61
C MET A 94 -5.16 6.67 -13.60
N THR A 95 -5.01 6.41 -14.90
CA THR A 95 -5.44 7.35 -15.95
C THR A 95 -6.96 7.47 -16.00
N LEU A 96 -7.67 6.35 -15.89
CA LEU A 96 -9.14 6.33 -15.91
C LEU A 96 -9.74 6.97 -14.65
N LEU A 97 -9.15 6.71 -13.49
CA LEU A 97 -9.59 7.22 -12.19
C LEU A 97 -8.96 8.57 -11.82
N THR A 98 -8.17 9.18 -12.71
CA THR A 98 -7.55 10.50 -12.49
C THR A 98 -8.51 11.56 -11.93
N PRO A 99 -9.75 11.75 -12.46
CA PRO A 99 -10.66 12.76 -11.90
C PRO A 99 -11.05 12.45 -10.46
N LEU A 100 -11.21 11.16 -10.12
CA LEU A 100 -11.57 10.72 -8.78
C LEU A 100 -10.40 10.87 -7.81
N VAL A 101 -9.19 10.45 -8.23
CA VAL A 101 -7.95 10.63 -7.47
C VAL A 101 -7.74 12.11 -7.14
N TRP A 102 -7.93 13.01 -8.12
CA TRP A 102 -7.80 14.45 -7.90
C TRP A 102 -8.71 14.97 -6.78
N ILE A 103 -9.96 14.49 -6.71
CA ILE A 103 -10.90 14.85 -5.64
C ILE A 103 -10.37 14.38 -4.28
N PHE A 104 -9.92 13.14 -4.18
CA PHE A 104 -9.38 12.59 -2.92
C PHE A 104 -8.09 13.30 -2.49
N THR A 105 -7.20 13.64 -3.42
CA THR A 105 -5.99 14.42 -3.11
C THR A 105 -6.34 15.82 -2.61
N ARG A 106 -7.41 16.45 -3.12
CA ARG A 106 -7.91 17.72 -2.59
C ARG A 106 -8.43 17.58 -1.16
N PHE A 107 -9.19 16.52 -0.86
CA PHE A 107 -9.61 16.22 0.51
C PHE A 107 -8.40 15.99 1.43
N LYS A 108 -7.38 15.24 1.00
CA LYS A 108 -6.12 15.06 1.76
C LYS A 108 -5.49 16.42 2.10
N MET A 109 -5.32 17.31 1.12
CA MET A 109 -4.72 18.64 1.35
C MET A 109 -5.53 19.49 2.33
N ILE A 110 -6.87 19.45 2.23
CA ILE A 110 -7.74 20.17 3.18
C ILE A 110 -7.59 19.59 4.58
N ALA A 111 -7.60 18.26 4.72
CA ALA A 111 -7.42 17.59 6.00
C ALA A 111 -6.06 17.92 6.65
N LEU A 112 -4.97 17.88 5.88
CA LEU A 112 -3.63 18.25 6.36
C LEU A 112 -3.54 19.71 6.79
N LYS A 113 -4.19 20.62 6.05
CA LYS A 113 -4.26 22.04 6.40
C LYS A 113 -5.04 22.27 7.71
N ILE A 114 -6.11 21.51 7.94
CA ILE A 114 -6.87 21.56 9.21
C ILE A 114 -6.05 20.98 10.35
N ALA A 115 -5.28 19.92 10.10
CA ALA A 115 -4.41 19.28 11.08
C ALA A 115 -3.14 20.08 11.43
N GLY A 116 -2.91 21.24 10.79
CA GLY A 116 -1.74 22.09 11.04
C GLY A 116 -0.42 21.52 10.51
N SER A 117 -0.48 20.52 9.63
CA SER A 117 0.71 19.93 9.03
C SER A 117 1.20 20.81 7.87
N SER A 118 2.35 21.46 8.08
CA SER A 118 3.15 22.03 7.00
C SER A 118 3.72 20.86 6.21
N GLY A 119 3.42 20.75 4.91
CA GLY A 119 3.75 19.60 4.06
C GLY A 119 5.23 19.33 3.78
N ASP A 120 6.13 19.73 4.68
CA ASP A 120 7.59 19.61 4.64
C ASP A 120 8.14 18.57 5.63
N ALA A 121 7.30 17.68 6.16
CA ALA A 121 7.81 16.56 6.94
C ALA A 121 8.69 15.67 6.02
N PRO A 122 9.91 15.30 6.46
CA PRO A 122 10.76 14.38 5.69
C PRO A 122 10.00 13.10 5.36
N SER A 123 10.13 12.59 4.14
CA SER A 123 9.43 11.36 3.72
C SER A 123 9.92 10.10 4.45
N VAL A 124 11.15 10.16 4.98
CA VAL A 124 11.77 9.12 5.82
C VAL A 124 12.59 9.85 6.89
N THR A 125 12.36 9.52 8.14
CA THR A 125 13.18 9.97 9.28
C THR A 125 14.33 9.00 9.52
N GLU A 126 15.37 9.44 10.21
CA GLU A 126 16.50 8.56 10.55
C GLU A 126 16.08 7.33 11.36
N ASN A 127 15.14 7.49 12.29
CA ASN A 127 14.57 6.38 13.06
C ASN A 127 13.84 5.37 12.17
N GLU A 128 13.12 5.84 11.15
CA GLU A 128 12.50 4.95 10.15
C GLU A 128 13.56 4.26 9.30
N LEU A 129 14.67 4.94 8.97
CA LEU A 129 15.78 4.34 8.23
C LEU A 129 16.46 3.22 9.05
N LYS A 130 16.70 3.43 10.35
CA LYS A 130 17.23 2.42 11.28
C LYS A 130 16.31 1.19 11.35
N TYR A 131 14.99 1.42 11.42
CA TYR A 131 13.99 0.34 11.41
C TYR A 131 13.96 -0.45 10.10
N ILE A 132 14.13 0.23 8.96
CA ILE A 132 14.25 -0.43 7.65
C ILE A 132 15.48 -1.33 7.62
N VAL A 133 16.64 -0.84 8.08
CA VAL A 133 17.88 -1.63 8.15
C VAL A 133 17.70 -2.87 9.05
N GLU A 134 17.03 -2.73 10.20
CA GLU A 134 16.66 -3.84 11.08
C GLU A 134 15.75 -4.88 10.40
N SER A 135 14.73 -4.42 9.68
CA SER A 135 13.82 -5.33 8.97
C SER A 135 14.55 -6.13 7.89
N ILE A 136 15.51 -5.53 7.18
CA ILE A 136 16.29 -6.19 6.13
C ILE A 136 17.26 -7.23 6.73
N GLU A 137 17.80 -6.96 7.93
CA GLU A 137 18.59 -7.91 8.71
C GLU A 137 17.76 -9.12 9.15
N GLU A 138 16.56 -8.89 9.70
CA GLU A 138 15.63 -9.97 10.08
C GLU A 138 15.17 -10.84 8.89
N GLU A 139 15.01 -10.23 7.72
CA GLU A 139 14.70 -10.92 6.46
C GLU A 139 15.91 -11.71 5.89
N GLY A 140 17.09 -11.59 6.53
CA GLY A 140 18.32 -12.31 6.16
C GLY A 140 18.98 -11.80 4.88
N VAL A 141 18.64 -10.58 4.46
CA VAL A 141 19.17 -9.95 3.25
C VAL A 141 20.48 -9.21 3.55
N LEU A 142 20.63 -8.67 4.77
CA LEU A 142 21.86 -8.08 5.31
C LEU A 142 22.41 -8.95 6.43
N GLU A 143 23.74 -9.07 6.52
CA GLU A 143 24.38 -9.67 7.68
C GLU A 143 24.36 -8.71 8.89
N GLU A 144 24.39 -9.24 10.11
CA GLU A 144 24.43 -8.46 11.37
C GLU A 144 25.55 -7.41 11.35
N SER A 145 26.73 -7.79 10.85
CA SER A 145 27.89 -6.88 10.75
C SER A 145 27.70 -5.73 9.76
N GLU A 146 26.93 -5.93 8.69
CA GLU A 146 26.62 -4.88 7.70
C GLU A 146 25.55 -3.93 8.25
N SER A 147 24.53 -4.47 8.93
CA SER A 147 23.50 -3.69 9.64
C SER A 147 24.11 -2.79 10.71
N GLU A 148 25.02 -3.34 11.52
CA GLU A 148 25.74 -2.62 12.57
C GLU A 148 26.59 -1.48 12.00
N MET A 149 27.25 -1.72 10.86
CA MET A 149 28.05 -0.69 10.17
C MET A 149 27.18 0.48 9.70
N VAL A 150 26.03 0.20 9.09
CA VAL A 150 25.11 1.25 8.61
C VAL A 150 24.54 2.05 9.77
N ARG A 151 24.12 1.39 10.87
CA ARG A 151 23.62 2.06 12.08
C ARG A 151 24.69 2.94 12.72
N SER A 152 25.91 2.42 12.87
CA SER A 152 27.03 3.17 13.43
C SER A 152 27.38 4.40 12.60
N ALA A 153 27.25 4.31 11.27
CA ALA A 153 27.47 5.45 10.38
C ALA A 153 26.39 6.53 10.52
N LEU A 154 25.14 6.15 10.81
CA LEU A 154 24.05 7.09 11.10
C LEU A 154 24.25 7.76 12.47
N ASP A 155 24.60 6.98 13.51
CA ASP A 155 24.86 7.50 14.86
C ASP A 155 26.10 8.42 14.92
N PHE A 156 27.08 8.19 14.05
CA PHE A 156 28.28 9.04 13.95
C PHE A 156 27.98 10.47 13.46
N ASP A 157 26.95 10.67 12.64
CA ASP A 157 26.54 12.02 12.20
C ASP A 157 25.95 12.85 13.36
N GLU A 158 25.32 12.18 14.34
CA GLU A 158 24.80 12.81 15.56
C GLU A 158 25.88 13.04 16.64
N THR A 159 26.99 12.29 16.59
CA THR A 159 28.05 12.37 17.60
C THR A 159 28.80 13.70 17.46
N THR A 160 28.45 14.66 18.32
CA THR A 160 29.15 15.94 18.39
C THR A 160 30.48 15.74 19.11
N ALA A 161 31.55 16.44 18.70
CA ALA A 161 32.90 16.33 19.25
C ALA A 161 33.05 16.65 20.77
N GLU A 162 31.94 16.82 21.48
CA GLU A 162 31.86 16.99 22.93
C GLU A 162 31.67 15.65 23.68
N GLU A 163 31.39 14.54 22.96
CA GLU A 163 31.18 13.19 23.53
C GLU A 163 32.38 12.24 23.38
N ILE A 164 33.57 12.76 23.00
CA ILE A 164 34.83 11.99 22.91
C ILE A 164 35.87 12.53 23.89
#